data_AF-A0A836QG85-F1
#
_entry.id   AF-A0A836QG85-F1
#
_cell.length_a   1.000
_cell.length_b   1.000
_cell.length_c   1.000
_cell.angle_alpha   90.00
_cell.angle_beta   90.00
_cell.angle_gamma   90.00
#
_symmetry.space_group_name_H-M   'P 1'
#
loop_
_entity.id
_entity.type
_entity.pdbx_description
1 polymer ?
#
loop_
_entity_poly.entity_id
_entity_poly.type
_entity_poly.pdbx_seq_one_letter_code
_entity_poly.pdbx_strand_id
1 'polypeptide(L)'
;MGDDSNPLMMLIWILPIILFVFYGQRIQLIITSTDIKKKLAQLEQFRNDSRSELIEYIKKDLGVKDDVTQKLDRIFDYFTIMPIDIDPNGIIPKIHRLIRSREDTTRKQIQLLFSEIDTMEITKIQNLLEIVTYLQLLHKIVRHLFLTAKKQNNYPLILPLQMMLPFIMEQAEALKDAIPAFKLGQPIGDGIGPLVVGEMMLDTKKQRVEFETVYSESKFEGRKLILLKAEGPFATVGRPAEAVEFLVEKYKPDIIVMIDAALKLEGEDSGTVSQGFGAAIGGIGTDRFKIEELATKFDIPIFSIVVKQSVKEAITLMTKEIADKAENVKTQVHEMITDNTSHGQTALVIGVGNTLGVSQ
;
A
#
# COMPACT_ATOMS: atom_id res chain seq x y z
N MET A 1 -49.27 21.65 -48.71
CA MET A 1 -47.97 20.99 -48.97
C MET A 1 -47.12 22.00 -49.72
N GLY A 2 -46.17 22.62 -49.03
CA GLY A 2 -45.21 23.59 -49.55
C GLY A 2 -44.00 23.51 -48.64
N ASP A 3 -43.07 22.64 -49.02
CA ASP A 3 -41.83 22.35 -48.30
C ASP A 3 -40.81 23.45 -48.64
N ASP A 4 -40.95 24.61 -47.98
CA ASP A 4 -39.94 25.67 -48.02
C ASP A 4 -38.96 25.48 -46.85
N SER A 5 -38.32 24.32 -46.79
CA SER A 5 -37.09 24.16 -46.02
C SER A 5 -35.99 24.96 -46.73
N ASN A 6 -35.87 26.24 -46.37
CA ASN A 6 -34.89 27.16 -46.97
C ASN A 6 -33.49 26.50 -46.96
N PRO A 7 -32.89 26.20 -48.13
CA PRO A 7 -31.61 25.49 -48.23
C PRO A 7 -30.50 26.17 -47.43
N LEU A 8 -30.60 27.49 -47.28
CA LEU A 8 -29.70 28.35 -46.51
C LEU A 8 -29.84 28.10 -44.99
N MET A 9 -31.05 27.87 -44.50
CA MET A 9 -31.30 27.47 -43.11
C MET A 9 -30.78 26.05 -42.85
N MET A 10 -30.97 25.11 -43.79
CA MET A 10 -30.43 23.75 -43.66
C MET A 10 -28.90 23.74 -43.62
N LEU A 11 -28.24 24.58 -44.41
CA LEU A 11 -26.78 24.79 -44.38
C LEU A 11 -26.29 25.34 -43.03
N ILE A 12 -27.01 26.31 -42.45
CA ILE A 12 -26.67 26.87 -41.13
C ILE A 12 -26.74 25.80 -40.03
N TRP A 13 -27.66 24.83 -40.12
CA TRP A 13 -27.77 23.74 -39.16
C TRP A 13 -26.76 22.61 -39.39
N ILE A 14 -26.41 22.30 -40.64
CA ILE A 14 -25.51 21.18 -41.00
C ILE A 14 -24.03 21.56 -40.84
N LEU A 15 -23.66 22.81 -41.14
CA LEU A 15 -22.26 23.25 -41.14
C LEU A 15 -21.57 23.12 -39.76
N PRO A 16 -22.23 23.43 -38.62
CA PRO A 16 -21.71 23.12 -37.28
C PRO A 16 -21.52 21.63 -37.04
N ILE A 17 -22.42 20.78 -37.53
CA ILE A 17 -22.34 19.31 -37.38
C ILE A 17 -21.14 18.78 -38.17
N ILE A 18 -20.96 19.24 -39.41
CA ILE A 18 -19.80 18.88 -40.24
C ILE A 18 -18.50 19.31 -39.55
N LEU A 19 -18.42 20.55 -39.05
CA LEU A 19 -17.28 21.03 -38.27
C LEU A 19 -17.02 20.13 -37.05
N PHE A 20 -18.07 19.74 -36.32
CA PHE A 20 -17.93 18.90 -35.14
C PHE A 20 -17.53 17.45 -35.49
N VAL A 21 -17.99 16.90 -36.60
CA VAL A 21 -17.60 15.55 -37.04
C VAL A 21 -16.13 15.52 -37.46
N PHE A 22 -15.66 16.50 -38.22
CA PHE A 22 -14.28 16.52 -38.73
C PHE A 22 -13.26 17.10 -37.73
N TYR A 23 -13.66 18.06 -36.89
CA TYR A 23 -12.77 18.74 -35.94
C TYR A 23 -13.09 18.46 -34.47
N GLY A 24 -14.22 17.84 -34.15
CA GLY A 24 -14.63 17.58 -32.77
C GLY A 24 -13.59 16.77 -32.01
N GLN A 25 -12.98 15.76 -32.63
CA GLN A 25 -11.88 15.00 -32.01
C GLN A 25 -10.67 15.88 -31.67
N ARG A 26 -10.32 16.84 -32.53
CA ARG A 26 -9.21 17.77 -32.29
C ARG A 26 -9.56 18.75 -31.18
N ILE A 27 -10.79 19.27 -31.17
CA ILE A 27 -11.30 20.16 -30.13
C ILE A 27 -11.32 19.43 -28.77
N GLN A 28 -11.88 18.23 -28.72
CA GLN A 28 -11.90 17.38 -27.52
C GLN A 28 -10.50 17.05 -27.03
N LEU A 29 -9.56 16.76 -27.94
CA LEU A 29 -8.15 16.54 -27.58
C LEU A 29 -7.53 17.78 -26.93
N ILE A 30 -7.78 18.99 -27.45
CA ILE A 30 -7.26 20.23 -26.88
C ILE A 30 -7.82 20.48 -25.47
N ILE A 31 -9.14 20.34 -25.31
CA ILE A 31 -9.82 20.55 -24.01
C ILE A 31 -9.29 19.54 -22.98
N THR A 32 -9.35 18.25 -23.32
CA THR A 32 -8.89 17.16 -22.45
C THR A 32 -7.40 17.29 -22.13
N SER A 33 -6.58 17.66 -23.12
CA SER A 33 -5.15 17.87 -22.90
C SER A 33 -4.85 19.01 -21.93
N THR A 34 -5.70 20.04 -21.91
CA THR A 34 -5.52 21.18 -21.01
C THR A 34 -5.78 20.78 -19.56
N ASP A 35 -6.82 19.97 -19.33
CA ASP A 35 -7.13 19.45 -18.00
C ASP A 35 -6.05 18.49 -17.49
N ILE A 36 -5.66 17.53 -18.33
CA ILE A 36 -4.58 16.58 -18.00
C ILE A 36 -3.26 17.32 -17.73
N LYS A 37 -2.95 18.38 -18.49
CA LYS A 37 -1.74 19.19 -18.25
C LYS A 37 -1.75 19.86 -16.87
N LYS A 38 -2.91 20.31 -16.37
CA LYS A 38 -3.02 20.87 -15.01
C LYS A 38 -2.74 19.81 -13.96
N LYS A 39 -3.36 18.63 -14.08
CA LYS A 39 -3.12 17.50 -13.17
C LYS A 39 -1.68 16.99 -13.23
N LEU A 40 -1.06 16.98 -14.41
CA LEU A 40 0.34 16.63 -14.55
C LEU A 40 1.26 17.63 -13.80
N ALA A 41 0.95 18.93 -13.85
CA ALA A 41 1.68 19.94 -13.08
C ALA A 41 1.49 19.74 -11.57
N GLN A 42 0.30 19.33 -11.13
CA GLN A 42 0.05 18.97 -9.72
C GLN A 42 0.87 17.74 -9.30
N LEU A 43 0.93 16.68 -10.13
CA LEU A 43 1.78 15.51 -9.86
C LEU A 43 3.26 15.87 -9.78
N GLU A 44 3.72 16.74 -10.69
CA GLU A 44 5.09 17.26 -10.66
C GLU A 44 5.38 18.02 -9.36
N GLN A 45 4.45 18.86 -8.93
CA GLN A 45 4.54 19.57 -7.66
C GLN A 45 4.61 18.59 -6.48
N PHE A 46 3.67 17.64 -6.37
CA PHE A 46 3.67 16.65 -5.28
C PHE A 46 5.00 15.88 -5.20
N ARG A 47 5.53 15.45 -6.35
CA ARG A 47 6.85 14.82 -6.41
C ARG A 47 7.95 15.75 -5.88
N ASN A 48 8.01 16.98 -6.38
CA ASN A 48 9.09 17.92 -6.04
C ASN A 48 9.05 18.32 -4.57
N ASP A 49 7.86 18.56 -4.03
CA ASP A 49 7.62 18.91 -2.63
C ASP A 49 8.04 17.73 -1.75
N SER A 50 7.53 16.52 -2.04
CA SER A 50 7.87 15.29 -1.30
C SER A 50 9.36 14.98 -1.29
N ARG A 51 10.03 15.14 -2.45
CA ARG A 51 11.47 14.98 -2.57
C ARG A 51 12.22 16.00 -1.71
N SER A 52 11.78 17.25 -1.75
CA SER A 52 12.40 18.34 -0.99
C SER A 52 12.25 18.11 0.51
N GLU A 53 11.06 17.68 0.96
CA GLU A 53 10.79 17.33 2.36
C GLU A 53 11.66 16.18 2.87
N LEU A 54 11.88 15.14 2.07
CA LEU A 54 12.78 14.03 2.43
C LEU A 54 14.24 14.48 2.54
N ILE A 55 14.72 15.28 1.59
CA ILE A 55 16.08 15.82 1.62
C ILE A 55 16.26 16.74 2.84
N GLU A 56 15.26 17.58 3.11
CA GLU A 56 15.26 18.48 4.27
C GLU A 56 15.28 17.69 5.58
N TYR A 57 14.46 16.65 5.70
CA TYR A 57 14.42 15.74 6.84
C TYR A 57 15.81 15.13 7.10
N ILE A 58 16.45 14.57 6.07
CA ILE A 58 17.78 13.95 6.21
C ILE A 58 18.86 14.98 6.58
N LYS A 59 18.82 16.18 6.00
CA LYS A 59 19.84 17.21 6.23
C LYS A 59 19.69 17.92 7.58
N LYS A 60 18.48 18.35 7.92
CA LYS A 60 18.21 19.19 9.09
C LYS A 60 17.97 18.34 10.34
N ASP A 61 17.09 17.34 10.23
CA ASP A 61 16.61 16.61 11.40
C ASP A 61 17.59 15.49 11.81
N LEU A 62 18.34 14.95 10.83
CA LEU A 62 19.37 13.91 11.06
C LEU A 62 20.81 14.41 10.93
N GLY A 63 21.01 15.71 10.65
CA GLY A 63 22.33 16.36 10.75
C GLY A 63 23.39 15.94 9.73
N VAL A 64 23.00 15.40 8.57
CA VAL A 64 23.97 15.02 7.52
C VAL A 64 24.56 16.25 6.84
N LYS A 65 25.88 16.44 7.00
CA LYS A 65 26.62 17.62 6.48
C LYS A 65 26.95 17.52 4.99
N ASP A 66 27.07 16.31 4.46
CA ASP A 66 27.37 16.09 3.04
C ASP A 66 26.14 16.31 2.17
N ASP A 67 26.35 16.76 0.92
CA ASP A 67 25.25 16.88 -0.03
C ASP A 67 24.77 15.51 -0.50
N VAL A 68 23.78 14.95 0.20
CA VAL A 68 23.15 13.66 -0.12
C VAL A 68 22.22 13.72 -1.34
N THR A 69 21.94 14.91 -1.87
CA THR A 69 20.96 15.14 -2.93
C THR A 69 21.20 14.25 -4.16
N GLN A 70 22.42 14.25 -4.69
CA GLN A 70 22.75 13.44 -5.88
C GLN A 70 22.70 11.93 -5.61
N LYS A 71 23.01 11.50 -4.38
CA LYS A 71 22.93 10.08 -4.00
C LYS A 71 21.46 9.64 -3.97
N LEU A 72 20.61 10.43 -3.33
CA LEU A 72 19.16 10.17 -3.25
C LEU A 72 18.50 10.19 -4.64
N ASP A 73 18.87 11.13 -5.51
CA ASP A 73 18.36 11.20 -6.88
C ASP A 73 18.62 9.92 -7.67
N ARG A 74 19.80 9.32 -7.52
CA ARG A 74 20.10 8.04 -8.15
C ARG A 74 19.19 6.93 -7.64
N ILE A 75 18.90 6.92 -6.34
CA ILE A 75 18.02 5.90 -5.73
C ILE A 75 16.58 6.08 -6.22
N PHE A 76 16.08 7.32 -6.35
CA PHE A 76 14.72 7.58 -6.88
C PHE A 76 14.52 7.09 -8.33
N ASP A 77 15.60 6.94 -9.08
CA ASP A 77 15.58 6.43 -10.45
C ASP A 77 15.85 4.92 -10.55
N TYR A 78 16.03 4.22 -9.43
CA TYR A 78 16.14 2.76 -9.44
C TYR A 78 14.83 2.14 -9.92
N PHE A 79 14.97 1.14 -10.77
CA PHE A 79 13.86 0.36 -11.31
C PHE A 79 14.10 -1.12 -11.08
N THR A 80 13.02 -1.87 -10.98
CA THR A 80 13.05 -3.32 -10.81
C THR A 80 12.53 -3.97 -12.09
N ILE A 81 13.33 -4.86 -12.67
CA ILE A 81 12.89 -5.71 -13.78
C ILE A 81 12.32 -6.98 -13.17
N MET A 82 11.04 -7.25 -13.42
CA MET A 82 10.40 -8.47 -12.93
C MET A 82 10.97 -9.71 -13.64
N PRO A 83 11.04 -10.87 -12.96
CA PRO A 83 11.42 -12.12 -13.59
C PRO A 83 10.48 -12.46 -14.76
N ILE A 84 10.96 -13.26 -15.71
CA ILE A 84 10.15 -13.79 -16.82
C ILE A 84 9.02 -14.66 -16.25
N ASP A 85 7.80 -14.43 -16.73
CA ASP A 85 6.56 -15.06 -16.29
C ASP A 85 6.27 -16.42 -16.92
N ILE A 86 6.99 -16.78 -17.98
CA ILE A 86 7.02 -18.12 -18.58
C ILE A 86 7.88 -19.05 -17.70
N ASP A 87 7.36 -19.43 -16.53
CA ASP A 87 8.04 -20.29 -15.56
C ASP A 87 7.17 -21.49 -15.11
N PRO A 88 7.38 -22.68 -15.69
CA PRO A 88 6.65 -23.89 -15.31
C PRO A 88 6.84 -24.32 -13.84
N ASN A 89 7.94 -23.91 -13.21
CA ASN A 89 8.28 -24.30 -11.83
C ASN A 89 7.83 -23.24 -10.79
N GLY A 90 7.13 -22.19 -11.23
CA GLY A 90 6.61 -21.14 -10.38
C GLY A 90 7.53 -19.92 -10.27
N ILE A 91 6.99 -18.75 -10.61
CA ILE A 91 7.70 -17.47 -10.58
C ILE A 91 7.84 -16.89 -9.15
N ILE A 92 6.99 -17.31 -8.21
CA ILE A 92 6.84 -16.68 -6.89
C ILE A 92 8.16 -16.64 -6.08
N PRO A 93 8.96 -17.72 -5.98
CA PRO A 93 10.23 -17.68 -5.25
C PRO A 93 11.23 -16.68 -5.83
N LYS A 94 11.22 -16.49 -7.16
CA LYS A 94 12.08 -15.50 -7.84
C LYS A 94 11.65 -14.08 -7.53
N ILE A 95 10.35 -13.80 -7.59
CA ILE A 95 9.77 -12.50 -7.21
C ILE A 95 10.11 -12.20 -5.75
N HIS A 96 9.89 -13.18 -4.86
CA HIS A 96 10.16 -13.03 -3.44
C HIS A 96 11.62 -12.65 -3.15
N ARG A 97 12.58 -13.39 -3.74
CA ARG A 97 14.02 -13.07 -3.59
C ARG A 97 14.36 -11.68 -4.15
N LEU A 98 13.76 -11.29 -5.27
CA LEU A 98 14.00 -9.99 -5.90
C LEU A 98 13.51 -8.84 -5.01
N ILE A 99 12.31 -8.95 -4.44
CA ILE A 99 11.72 -7.95 -3.54
C ILE A 99 12.61 -7.82 -2.29
N ARG A 100 12.94 -8.93 -1.62
CA ARG A 100 13.82 -8.92 -0.44
C ARG A 100 15.19 -8.32 -0.74
N SER A 101 15.78 -8.66 -1.89
CA SER A 101 17.07 -8.09 -2.31
C SER A 101 17.00 -6.58 -2.55
N ARG A 102 15.86 -6.09 -3.08
CA ARG A 102 15.62 -4.65 -3.27
C ARG A 102 15.53 -3.95 -1.91
N GLU A 103 14.68 -4.46 -1.01
CA GLU A 103 14.52 -3.93 0.36
C GLU A 103 15.86 -3.86 1.10
N ASP A 104 16.61 -4.97 1.13
CA ASP A 104 17.90 -5.06 1.82
C ASP A 104 18.94 -4.11 1.22
N THR A 105 18.93 -3.92 -0.10
CA THR A 105 19.86 -3.03 -0.80
C THR A 105 19.50 -1.57 -0.55
N THR A 106 18.22 -1.20 -0.64
CA THR A 106 17.74 0.15 -0.31
C THR A 106 18.11 0.50 1.13
N ARG A 107 17.89 -0.41 2.08
CA ARG A 107 18.26 -0.22 3.49
C ARG A 107 19.76 0.00 3.68
N LYS A 108 20.60 -0.81 3.04
CA LYS A 108 22.07 -0.63 3.07
C LYS A 108 22.49 0.72 2.48
N GLN A 109 21.87 1.15 1.39
CA GLN A 109 22.16 2.46 0.79
C GLN A 109 21.80 3.62 1.73
N ILE A 110 20.68 3.52 2.45
CA ILE A 110 20.29 4.49 3.47
C ILE A 110 21.34 4.52 4.57
N GLN A 111 21.74 3.37 5.11
CA GLN A 111 22.75 3.27 6.16
C GLN A 111 24.08 3.91 5.77
N LEU A 112 24.52 3.76 4.51
CA LEU A 112 25.76 4.38 3.99
C LEU A 112 25.73 5.92 3.92
N LEU A 113 24.57 6.54 4.14
CA LEU A 113 24.45 8.00 4.24
C LEU A 113 24.80 8.53 5.64
N PHE A 114 24.85 7.66 6.65
CA PHE A 114 25.02 8.04 8.06
C PHE A 114 26.20 7.29 8.68
N SER A 115 26.84 7.91 9.68
CA SER A 115 27.85 7.22 10.49
C SER A 115 27.19 6.27 11.50
N GLU A 116 26.11 6.73 12.13
CA GLU A 116 25.24 5.98 13.04
C GLU A 116 23.81 6.47 12.84
N ILE A 117 22.85 5.55 12.85
CA ILE A 117 21.42 5.86 12.68
C ILE A 117 20.57 4.77 13.35
N ASP A 118 19.50 5.18 14.01
CA ASP A 118 18.57 4.26 14.68
C ASP A 118 17.67 3.50 13.68
N THR A 119 17.18 2.32 14.08
CA THR A 119 16.30 1.48 13.25
C THR A 119 14.99 2.19 12.92
N MET A 120 14.43 2.98 13.85
CA MET A 120 13.24 3.79 13.60
C MET A 120 13.47 4.80 12.49
N GLU A 121 14.63 5.48 12.49
CA GLU A 121 14.97 6.45 11.45
C GLU A 121 15.22 5.78 10.10
N ILE A 122 15.91 4.64 10.07
CA ILE A 122 16.10 3.85 8.85
C ILE A 122 14.75 3.50 8.21
N THR A 123 13.82 2.95 9.00
CA THR A 123 12.51 2.49 8.49
C THR A 123 11.66 3.66 8.01
N LYS A 124 11.67 4.81 8.71
CA LYS A 124 11.01 6.04 8.25
C LYS A 124 11.57 6.53 6.92
N ILE A 125 12.89 6.65 6.79
CA ILE A 125 13.54 7.09 5.54
C ILE A 125 13.21 6.12 4.40
N GLN A 126 13.21 4.81 4.66
CA GLN A 126 12.88 3.81 3.65
C GLN A 126 11.47 4.02 3.09
N ASN A 127 10.46 4.19 3.95
CA ASN A 127 9.08 4.43 3.51
C ASN A 127 8.92 5.78 2.80
N LEU A 128 9.54 6.85 3.30
CA LEU A 128 9.54 8.15 2.63
C LEU A 128 10.17 8.08 1.23
N LEU A 129 11.25 7.31 1.08
CA LEU A 129 11.89 7.09 -0.20
C LEU A 129 10.98 6.31 -1.16
N GLU A 130 10.23 5.33 -0.67
CA GLU A 130 9.22 4.61 -1.46
C GLU A 130 8.10 5.56 -1.93
N ILE A 131 7.61 6.44 -1.06
CA ILE A 131 6.62 7.48 -1.40
C ILE A 131 7.13 8.38 -2.55
N VAL A 132 8.34 8.93 -2.41
CA VAL A 132 8.93 9.81 -3.44
C VAL A 132 9.14 9.07 -4.76
N THR A 133 9.63 7.84 -4.70
CA THR A 133 9.88 7.01 -5.89
C THR A 133 8.57 6.67 -6.60
N TYR A 134 7.50 6.39 -5.83
CA TYR A 134 6.19 6.07 -6.39
C TYR A 134 5.52 7.30 -7.01
N LEU A 135 5.59 8.48 -6.38
CA LEU A 135 5.14 9.75 -6.99
C LEU A 135 5.90 10.07 -8.29
N GLN A 136 7.21 9.84 -8.31
CA GLN A 136 8.03 9.98 -9.52
C GLN A 136 7.59 9.01 -10.63
N LEU A 137 7.24 7.76 -10.29
CA LEU A 137 6.71 6.77 -11.22
C LEU A 137 5.36 7.22 -11.81
N LEU A 138 4.42 7.65 -10.97
CA LEU A 138 3.11 8.16 -11.40
C LEU A 138 3.27 9.34 -12.38
N HIS A 139 4.10 10.33 -12.02
CA HIS A 139 4.39 11.47 -12.89
C HIS A 139 5.00 11.03 -14.23
N LYS A 140 5.99 10.12 -14.23
CA LYS A 140 6.64 9.61 -15.45
C LYS A 140 5.63 8.90 -16.38
N ILE A 141 4.78 8.03 -15.84
CA ILE A 141 3.78 7.27 -16.59
C ILE A 141 2.73 8.22 -17.20
N VAL A 142 2.13 9.09 -16.39
CA VAL A 142 1.11 10.05 -16.86
C VAL A 142 1.68 10.97 -17.93
N ARG A 143 2.90 11.49 -17.73
CA ARG A 143 3.58 12.32 -18.72
C ARG A 143 3.84 11.57 -20.02
N HIS A 144 4.29 10.32 -19.95
CA HIS A 144 4.57 9.51 -21.13
C HIS A 144 3.30 9.26 -21.96
N LEU A 145 2.21 8.83 -21.31
CA LEU A 145 0.93 8.58 -21.98
C LEU A 145 0.35 9.86 -22.59
N PHE A 146 0.40 10.97 -21.84
CA PHE A 146 -0.06 12.28 -22.30
C PHE A 146 0.70 12.76 -23.55
N LEU A 147 2.04 12.70 -23.53
CA LEU A 147 2.88 13.11 -24.66
C LEU A 147 2.67 12.20 -25.88
N THR A 148 2.47 10.90 -25.66
CA THR A 148 2.18 9.94 -26.73
C THR A 148 0.86 10.29 -27.44
N ALA A 149 -0.22 10.51 -26.68
CA ALA A 149 -1.51 10.90 -27.25
C ALA A 149 -1.43 12.22 -28.04
N LYS A 150 -0.71 13.22 -27.49
CA LYS A 150 -0.49 14.51 -28.15
C LYS A 150 0.34 14.38 -29.43
N LYS A 151 1.40 13.58 -29.42
CA LYS A 151 2.28 13.35 -30.58
C LYS A 151 1.52 12.68 -31.73
N GLN A 152 0.67 11.70 -31.42
CA GLN A 152 -0.14 11.00 -32.42
C GLN A 152 -1.37 11.81 -32.88
N ASN A 153 -1.66 12.94 -32.24
CA ASN A 153 -2.84 13.78 -32.48
C ASN A 153 -4.14 12.95 -32.50
N ASN A 154 -4.23 11.96 -31.62
CA ASN A 154 -5.26 10.92 -31.62
C ASN A 154 -6.03 10.98 -30.29
N TYR A 155 -7.27 11.45 -30.34
CA TYR A 155 -8.14 11.59 -29.16
C TYR A 155 -8.44 10.27 -28.46
N PRO A 156 -8.80 9.17 -29.15
CA PRO A 156 -8.92 7.86 -28.51
C PRO A 156 -7.76 7.44 -27.60
N LEU A 157 -6.52 7.84 -27.90
CA LEU A 157 -5.36 7.50 -27.06
C LEU A 157 -5.31 8.27 -25.72
N ILE A 158 -6.01 9.41 -25.61
CA ILE A 158 -6.02 10.21 -24.37
C ILE A 158 -7.13 9.78 -23.40
N LEU A 159 -8.18 9.12 -23.91
CA LEU A 159 -9.37 8.75 -23.13
C LEU A 159 -9.06 7.84 -21.93
N PRO A 160 -8.29 6.73 -22.06
CA PRO A 160 -7.96 5.89 -20.91
C PRO A 160 -7.23 6.67 -19.82
N LEU A 161 -6.33 7.58 -20.23
CA LEU A 161 -5.64 8.44 -19.28
C LEU A 161 -6.62 9.37 -18.56
N GLN A 162 -7.54 10.01 -19.28
CA GLN A 162 -8.57 10.88 -18.68
C GLN A 162 -9.43 10.13 -17.66
N MET A 163 -9.79 8.88 -17.94
CA MET A 163 -10.62 8.05 -17.04
C MET A 163 -9.85 7.59 -15.79
N MET A 164 -8.56 7.26 -15.93
CA MET A 164 -7.73 6.80 -14.80
C MET A 164 -7.19 7.93 -13.94
N LEU A 165 -7.10 9.15 -14.48
CA LEU A 165 -6.44 10.27 -13.83
C LEU A 165 -7.01 10.62 -12.45
N PRO A 166 -8.33 10.61 -12.20
CA PRO A 166 -8.87 10.86 -10.86
C PRO A 166 -8.31 9.88 -9.81
N PHE A 167 -8.28 8.59 -10.11
CA PHE A 167 -7.72 7.56 -9.22
C PHE A 167 -6.21 7.74 -9.00
N ILE A 168 -5.47 8.11 -10.05
CA ILE A 168 -4.04 8.42 -9.93
C ILE A 168 -3.81 9.64 -9.03
N MET A 169 -4.65 10.68 -9.17
CA MET A 169 -4.56 11.88 -8.35
C MET A 169 -4.89 11.60 -6.89
N GLU A 170 -5.92 10.82 -6.61
CA GLU A 170 -6.28 10.41 -5.24
C GLU A 170 -5.12 9.67 -4.56
N GLN A 171 -4.51 8.71 -5.26
CA GLN A 171 -3.32 7.99 -4.80
C GLN A 171 -2.14 8.95 -4.55
N ALA A 172 -1.88 9.88 -5.48
CA ALA A 172 -0.80 10.84 -5.35
C ALA A 172 -1.00 11.84 -4.20
N GLU A 173 -2.23 12.30 -3.98
CA GLU A 173 -2.58 13.16 -2.86
C GLU A 173 -2.42 12.43 -1.53
N ALA A 174 -2.89 11.18 -1.44
CA ALA A 174 -2.71 10.34 -0.25
C ALA A 174 -1.22 10.13 0.09
N LEU A 175 -0.38 9.85 -0.91
CA LEU A 175 1.07 9.68 -0.75
C LEU A 175 1.74 10.95 -0.23
N LYS A 176 1.41 12.11 -0.81
CA LYS A 176 1.92 13.39 -0.36
C LYS A 176 1.45 13.71 1.07
N ASP A 177 0.19 13.41 1.39
CA ASP A 177 -0.39 13.65 2.73
C ASP A 177 0.12 12.65 3.79
N ALA A 178 0.75 11.54 3.39
CA ALA A 178 1.35 10.57 4.30
C ALA A 178 2.69 11.04 4.90
N ILE A 179 3.42 11.90 4.19
CA ILE A 179 4.79 12.31 4.55
C ILE A 179 4.89 12.87 5.99
N PRO A 180 4.00 13.77 6.45
CA PRO A 180 4.04 14.26 7.83
C PRO A 180 3.91 13.13 8.87
N ALA A 181 3.02 12.17 8.65
CA ALA A 181 2.81 11.04 9.57
C ALA A 181 4.07 10.17 9.67
N PHE A 182 4.70 9.87 8.52
CA PHE A 182 5.97 9.12 8.49
C PHE A 182 7.10 9.87 9.19
N LYS A 183 7.27 11.18 8.94
CA LYS A 183 8.31 11.99 9.60
C LYS A 183 8.14 12.02 11.12
N LEU A 184 6.90 12.22 11.58
CA LEU A 184 6.57 12.32 13.00
C LEU A 184 6.46 10.95 13.70
N GLY A 185 6.48 9.85 12.95
CA GLY A 185 6.34 8.50 13.50
C GLY A 185 4.94 8.20 14.04
N GLN A 186 3.90 8.76 13.43
CA GLN A 186 2.52 8.62 13.88
C GLN A 186 1.84 7.38 13.27
N PRO A 187 0.90 6.75 13.99
CA PRO A 187 0.16 5.60 13.47
C PRO A 187 -0.61 5.92 12.21
N ILE A 188 -0.57 5.00 11.24
CA ILE A 188 -1.30 5.09 9.96
C ILE A 188 -2.42 4.06 9.91
N GLY A 189 -3.44 4.24 9.05
CA GLY A 189 -4.61 3.36 9.00
C GLY A 189 -4.29 1.88 8.78
N ASP A 190 -3.29 1.58 7.94
CA ASP A 190 -2.77 0.22 7.72
C ASP A 190 -2.29 -0.47 9.02
N GLY A 191 -1.97 0.31 10.06
CA GLY A 191 -1.54 -0.21 11.36
C GLY A 191 -2.65 -0.78 12.25
N ILE A 192 -3.90 -0.88 11.79
CA ILE A 192 -5.02 -1.41 12.60
C ILE A 192 -4.83 -2.89 12.99
N GLY A 193 -4.33 -3.73 12.10
CA GLY A 193 -4.03 -5.14 12.41
C GLY A 193 -2.99 -5.28 13.53
N PRO A 194 -1.81 -4.63 13.39
CA PRO A 194 -0.81 -4.61 14.44
C PRO A 194 -1.24 -3.89 15.70
N LEU A 195 -2.16 -2.92 15.64
CA LEU A 195 -2.70 -2.25 16.82
C LEU A 195 -3.50 -3.24 17.67
N VAL A 196 -4.44 -3.97 17.05
CA VAL A 196 -5.25 -4.98 17.75
C VAL A 196 -4.37 -6.05 18.38
N VAL A 197 -3.43 -6.60 17.61
CA VAL A 197 -2.53 -7.64 18.15
C VAL A 197 -1.59 -7.06 19.19
N GLY A 198 -1.07 -5.85 18.99
CA GLY A 198 -0.22 -5.15 19.96
C GLY A 198 -0.91 -4.95 21.31
N GLU A 199 -2.19 -4.57 21.31
CA GLU A 199 -3.00 -4.48 22.53
C GLU A 199 -3.15 -5.84 23.24
N MET A 200 -3.31 -6.93 22.47
CA MET A 200 -3.33 -8.29 23.03
C MET A 200 -1.96 -8.74 23.57
N MET A 201 -0.87 -8.08 23.17
CA MET A 201 0.49 -8.40 23.58
C MET A 201 0.94 -7.68 24.86
N LEU A 202 0.27 -6.63 25.35
CA LEU A 202 0.77 -5.72 26.41
C LEU A 202 1.40 -6.45 27.61
N ASP A 203 0.69 -7.43 28.19
CA ASP A 203 1.12 -8.17 29.39
C ASP A 203 1.87 -9.48 29.09
N THR A 204 2.33 -9.67 27.85
CA THR A 204 2.98 -10.90 27.39
C THR A 204 4.47 -10.72 27.14
N LYS A 205 5.25 -11.80 27.25
CA LYS A 205 6.68 -11.76 26.91
C LYS A 205 6.85 -11.81 25.39
N LYS A 206 7.34 -10.72 24.81
CA LYS A 206 7.65 -10.61 23.38
C LYS A 206 8.97 -11.29 23.04
N GLN A 207 9.00 -11.97 21.89
CA GLN A 207 10.16 -12.65 21.35
C GLN A 207 10.30 -12.31 19.87
N ARG A 208 11.51 -11.98 19.43
CA ARG A 208 11.80 -11.84 18.00
C ARG A 208 11.83 -13.22 17.36
N VAL A 209 11.15 -13.36 16.22
CA VAL A 209 11.11 -14.60 15.44
C VAL A 209 11.85 -14.45 14.13
N GLU A 210 11.62 -13.33 13.44
CA GLU A 210 12.20 -13.02 12.14
C GLU A 210 12.50 -11.53 12.04
N PHE A 211 13.07 -11.11 10.90
CA PHE A 211 13.39 -9.72 10.64
C PHE A 211 12.20 -8.78 10.90
N GLU A 212 12.40 -7.84 11.84
CA GLU A 212 11.39 -6.87 12.27
C GLU A 212 10.02 -7.50 12.54
N THR A 213 10.01 -8.70 13.13
CA THR A 213 8.80 -9.46 13.42
C THR A 213 8.88 -10.09 14.81
N VAL A 214 7.83 -9.88 15.61
CA VAL A 214 7.75 -10.32 17.00
C VAL A 214 6.50 -11.17 17.22
N TYR A 215 6.64 -12.14 18.13
CA TYR A 215 5.52 -12.94 18.60
C TYR A 215 5.47 -12.98 20.12
N SER A 216 4.31 -13.32 20.66
CA SER A 216 4.15 -13.64 22.07
C SER A 216 3.16 -14.79 22.28
N GLU A 217 3.23 -15.39 23.46
CA GLU A 217 2.33 -16.46 23.86
C GLU A 217 1.35 -15.93 24.91
N SER A 218 0.06 -16.20 24.71
CA SER A 218 -1.02 -15.86 25.63
C SER A 218 -1.98 -17.05 25.80
N LYS A 219 -2.96 -16.90 26.68
CA LYS A 219 -4.02 -17.88 26.91
C LYS A 219 -5.37 -17.20 26.89
N PHE A 220 -6.34 -17.85 26.26
CA PHE A 220 -7.72 -17.39 26.21
C PHE A 220 -8.65 -18.59 26.37
N GLU A 221 -9.49 -18.59 27.41
CA GLU A 221 -10.45 -19.68 27.68
C GLU A 221 -9.85 -21.10 27.55
N GLY A 222 -8.70 -21.35 28.18
CA GLY A 222 -8.04 -22.67 28.13
C GLY A 222 -7.41 -23.03 26.77
N ARG A 223 -7.42 -22.12 25.79
CA ARG A 223 -6.75 -22.24 24.49
C ARG A 223 -5.42 -21.49 24.51
N LYS A 224 -4.45 -21.96 23.73
CA LYS A 224 -3.16 -21.31 23.57
C LYS A 224 -3.24 -20.31 22.41
N LEU A 225 -2.87 -19.05 22.65
CA LEU A 225 -2.78 -18.04 21.60
C LEU A 225 -1.32 -17.75 21.29
N ILE A 226 -0.96 -17.83 20.02
CA ILE A 226 0.29 -17.30 19.48
C ILE A 226 -0.05 -16.00 18.77
N LEU A 227 0.40 -14.88 19.31
CA LEU A 227 0.17 -13.56 18.75
C LEU A 227 1.39 -13.18 17.90
N LEU A 228 1.20 -12.72 16.67
CA LEU A 228 2.27 -12.37 15.74
C LEU A 228 2.00 -11.00 15.10
N LYS A 229 3.01 -10.12 15.07
CA LYS A 229 2.96 -8.87 14.29
C LYS A 229 4.37 -8.40 13.92
N ALA A 230 4.45 -7.42 13.02
CA ALA A 230 5.70 -6.70 12.79
C ALA A 230 6.17 -5.95 14.06
N GLU A 231 7.48 -5.74 14.20
CA GLU A 231 8.08 -5.10 15.35
C GLU A 231 7.83 -3.58 15.33
N GLY A 232 7.02 -3.12 16.29
CA GLY A 232 6.69 -1.72 16.47
C GLY A 232 7.58 -1.01 17.49
N PRO A 233 7.60 0.34 17.50
CA PRO A 233 6.77 1.24 16.68
C PRO A 233 7.43 1.65 15.34
N PHE A 234 8.17 0.75 14.69
CA PHE A 234 8.90 1.02 13.45
C PHE A 234 7.99 1.13 12.22
N ALA A 235 8.41 1.89 11.20
CA ALA A 235 7.72 1.96 9.91
C ALA A 235 8.01 0.70 9.07
N THR A 236 7.46 -0.45 9.47
CA THR A 236 7.75 -1.73 8.84
C THR A 236 6.53 -2.65 8.84
N VAL A 237 6.48 -3.52 7.84
CA VAL A 237 5.53 -4.64 7.73
C VAL A 237 6.17 -5.97 8.12
N GLY A 238 7.47 -5.97 8.46
CA GLY A 238 8.21 -7.16 8.90
C GLY A 238 8.35 -8.24 7.82
N ARG A 239 8.52 -9.48 8.28
CA ARG A 239 8.59 -10.73 7.52
C ARG A 239 7.61 -11.75 8.07
N PRO A 240 6.29 -11.48 7.98
CA PRO A 240 5.28 -12.32 8.61
C PRO A 240 5.24 -13.72 7.99
N ALA A 241 5.44 -13.87 6.67
CA ALA A 241 5.42 -15.18 6.03
C ALA A 241 6.51 -16.13 6.57
N GLU A 242 7.74 -15.63 6.68
CA GLU A 242 8.85 -16.40 7.27
C GLU A 242 8.60 -16.71 8.75
N ALA A 243 8.03 -15.76 9.51
CA ALA A 243 7.68 -15.97 10.90
C ALA A 243 6.58 -17.04 11.08
N VAL A 244 5.56 -17.03 10.21
CA VAL A 244 4.48 -18.03 10.22
C VAL A 244 5.04 -19.42 9.92
N GLU A 245 5.98 -19.56 8.97
CA GLU A 245 6.66 -20.83 8.68
C GLU A 245 7.28 -21.42 9.96
N PHE A 246 8.10 -20.63 10.67
CA PHE A 246 8.71 -21.06 11.92
C PHE A 246 7.68 -21.42 13.01
N LEU A 247 6.64 -20.61 13.17
CA LEU A 247 5.63 -20.79 14.23
C LEU A 247 4.70 -21.98 13.96
N VAL A 248 4.33 -22.22 12.71
CA VAL A 248 3.52 -23.37 12.32
C VAL A 248 4.28 -24.67 12.53
N GLU A 249 5.57 -24.72 12.17
CA GLU A 249 6.40 -25.90 12.42
C GLU A 249 6.59 -26.19 13.91
N LYS A 250 6.75 -25.13 14.73
CA LYS A 250 7.01 -25.23 16.17
C LYS A 250 5.76 -25.55 16.99
N TYR A 251 4.65 -24.86 16.72
CA TYR A 251 3.45 -24.91 17.57
C TYR A 251 2.29 -25.69 16.94
N LYS A 252 2.30 -25.92 15.62
CA LYS A 252 1.23 -26.61 14.88
C LYS A 252 -0.17 -26.10 15.26
N PRO A 253 -0.46 -24.82 14.99
CA PRO A 253 -1.74 -24.24 15.36
C PRO A 253 -2.88 -24.94 14.62
N ASP A 254 -4.02 -25.06 15.29
CA ASP A 254 -5.24 -25.63 14.74
C ASP A 254 -5.96 -24.67 13.78
N ILE A 255 -5.80 -23.35 13.99
CA ILE A 255 -6.36 -22.31 13.12
C ILE A 255 -5.40 -21.11 12.99
N ILE A 256 -5.51 -20.36 11.90
CA ILE A 256 -4.87 -19.05 11.72
C ILE A 256 -5.96 -17.98 11.61
N VAL A 257 -5.83 -16.87 12.35
CA VAL A 257 -6.70 -15.69 12.26
C VAL A 257 -5.84 -14.49 11.86
N MET A 258 -6.08 -13.94 10.67
CA MET A 258 -5.35 -12.78 10.15
C MET A 258 -6.20 -11.51 10.28
N ILE A 259 -5.59 -10.43 10.75
CA ILE A 259 -6.22 -9.13 10.90
C ILE A 259 -5.47 -8.16 10.01
N ASP A 260 -6.15 -7.59 9.02
CA ASP A 260 -5.55 -6.70 8.04
C ASP A 260 -6.45 -5.48 7.77
N ALA A 261 -5.89 -4.48 7.13
CA ALA A 261 -6.63 -3.35 6.62
C ALA A 261 -6.92 -3.55 5.13
N ALA A 262 -8.17 -3.39 4.70
CA ALA A 262 -8.56 -3.61 3.31
C ALA A 262 -9.14 -2.34 2.67
N LEU A 263 -8.87 -2.15 1.37
CA LEU A 263 -9.50 -1.06 0.63
C LEU A 263 -11.02 -1.25 0.60
N LYS A 264 -11.73 -0.19 0.94
CA LYS A 264 -13.18 -0.13 0.87
C LYS A 264 -13.65 0.03 -0.58
N LEU A 265 -14.81 -0.51 -0.88
CA LEU A 265 -15.49 -0.27 -2.15
C LEU A 265 -16.25 1.06 -2.10
N GLU A 266 -16.47 1.65 -3.26
CA GLU A 266 -17.35 2.82 -3.37
C GLU A 266 -18.75 2.48 -2.88
N GLY A 267 -19.21 3.19 -1.85
CA GLY A 267 -20.47 2.90 -1.14
C GLY A 267 -20.30 2.15 0.18
N GLU A 268 -19.10 1.70 0.55
CA GLU A 268 -18.78 1.19 1.89
C GLU A 268 -18.31 2.31 2.82
N ASP A 269 -18.72 2.24 4.09
CA ASP A 269 -18.27 3.15 5.13
C ASP A 269 -16.88 2.76 5.64
N SER A 270 -16.07 3.78 5.96
CA SER A 270 -14.77 3.59 6.61
C SER A 270 -14.94 2.97 8.01
N GLY A 271 -14.03 2.07 8.38
CA GLY A 271 -14.10 1.33 9.65
C GLY A 271 -15.13 0.20 9.66
N THR A 272 -15.77 -0.13 8.53
CA THR A 272 -16.59 -1.34 8.43
C THR A 272 -15.71 -2.58 8.64
N VAL A 273 -16.11 -3.47 9.54
CA VAL A 273 -15.39 -4.71 9.82
C VAL A 273 -16.06 -5.85 9.05
N SER A 274 -15.26 -6.67 8.37
CA SER A 274 -15.76 -7.84 7.64
C SER A 274 -14.92 -9.07 7.98
N GLN A 275 -15.58 -10.22 8.08
CA GLN A 275 -14.94 -11.52 8.30
C GLN A 275 -14.89 -12.31 6.99
N GLY A 276 -13.89 -13.15 6.85
CA GLY A 276 -13.68 -13.96 5.65
C GLY A 276 -12.76 -15.15 5.88
N PHE A 277 -12.44 -15.82 4.77
CA PHE A 277 -11.55 -16.98 4.72
C PHE A 277 -10.36 -16.68 3.82
N GLY A 278 -9.20 -17.24 4.15
CA GLY A 278 -7.96 -17.06 3.39
C GLY A 278 -7.04 -15.97 3.96
N ALA A 279 -5.82 -15.93 3.43
CA ALA A 279 -4.76 -15.06 3.93
C ALA A 279 -4.99 -13.59 3.53
N ALA A 280 -5.34 -12.77 4.52
CA ALA A 280 -5.46 -11.32 4.36
C ALA A 280 -4.08 -10.67 4.58
N ILE A 281 -3.36 -10.47 3.48
CA ILE A 281 -2.09 -9.74 3.45
C ILE A 281 -1.92 -9.02 2.10
N GLY A 282 -1.55 -7.74 2.18
CA GLY A 282 -1.26 -6.91 1.02
C GLY A 282 0.07 -7.22 0.30
N GLY A 283 0.44 -6.35 -0.64
CA GLY A 283 1.70 -6.41 -1.36
C GLY A 283 1.64 -7.19 -2.67
N ILE A 284 2.80 -7.66 -3.15
CA ILE A 284 2.96 -8.30 -4.48
C ILE A 284 2.42 -9.76 -4.47
N GLY A 285 1.99 -10.26 -3.32
CA GLY A 285 1.35 -11.58 -3.17
C GLY A 285 2.31 -12.74 -2.89
N THR A 286 3.62 -12.48 -2.73
CA THR A 286 4.59 -13.52 -2.37
C THR A 286 4.34 -14.08 -0.97
N ASP A 287 4.01 -13.19 -0.03
CA ASP A 287 3.84 -13.56 1.38
C ASP A 287 2.50 -14.27 1.56
N ARG A 288 1.45 -13.82 0.85
CA ARG A 288 0.17 -14.52 0.75
C ARG A 288 0.34 -15.95 0.24
N PHE A 289 1.04 -16.13 -0.88
CA PHE A 289 1.29 -17.44 -1.48
C PHE A 289 2.00 -18.39 -0.49
N LYS A 290 3.06 -17.93 0.18
CA LYS A 290 3.79 -18.75 1.15
C LYS A 290 2.90 -19.21 2.32
N ILE A 291 2.08 -18.29 2.87
CA ILE A 291 1.18 -18.61 3.97
C ILE A 291 0.11 -19.62 3.52
N GLU A 292 -0.47 -19.44 2.33
CA GLU A 292 -1.47 -20.35 1.74
C GLU A 292 -0.89 -21.74 1.46
N GLU A 293 0.32 -21.82 0.88
CA GLU A 293 1.03 -23.08 0.61
C GLU A 293 1.32 -23.84 1.91
N LEU A 294 1.80 -23.12 2.93
CA LEU A 294 2.07 -23.69 4.24
C LEU A 294 0.79 -24.18 4.92
N ALA A 295 -0.26 -23.36 4.96
CA ALA A 295 -1.54 -23.74 5.55
C ALA A 295 -2.15 -24.95 4.84
N THR A 296 -2.03 -25.04 3.52
CA THR A 296 -2.46 -26.21 2.73
C THR A 296 -1.65 -27.45 3.09
N LYS A 297 -0.33 -27.32 3.24
CA LYS A 297 0.57 -28.43 3.60
C LYS A 297 0.26 -29.02 4.98
N PHE A 298 -0.16 -28.18 5.93
CA PHE A 298 -0.46 -28.58 7.31
C PHE A 298 -1.96 -28.74 7.61
N ASP A 299 -2.83 -28.57 6.62
CA ASP A 299 -4.30 -28.63 6.74
C ASP A 299 -4.86 -27.67 7.81
N ILE A 300 -4.39 -26.42 7.78
CA ILE A 300 -4.76 -25.38 8.76
C ILE A 300 -5.74 -24.39 8.10
N PRO A 301 -6.97 -24.23 8.60
CA PRO A 301 -7.88 -23.21 8.10
C PRO A 301 -7.38 -21.79 8.45
N ILE A 302 -7.46 -20.89 7.45
CA ILE A 302 -7.14 -19.48 7.62
C ILE A 302 -8.44 -18.68 7.60
N PHE A 303 -8.66 -17.92 8.66
CA PHE A 303 -9.70 -16.92 8.75
C PHE A 303 -9.11 -15.52 8.67
N SER A 304 -9.89 -14.57 8.19
CA SER A 304 -9.49 -13.18 8.11
C SER A 304 -10.55 -12.24 8.67
N ILE A 305 -10.08 -11.15 9.28
CA ILE A 305 -10.88 -10.01 9.69
C ILE A 305 -10.24 -8.79 9.05
N VAL A 306 -11.02 -8.07 8.25
CA VAL A 306 -10.54 -6.87 7.55
C VAL A 306 -11.29 -5.64 8.00
N VAL A 307 -10.55 -4.54 8.20
CA VAL A 307 -11.13 -3.22 8.46
C VAL A 307 -11.08 -2.40 7.18
N LYS A 308 -12.25 -1.98 6.69
CA LYS A 308 -12.41 -1.26 5.43
C LYS A 308 -11.95 0.19 5.56
N GLN A 309 -11.07 0.63 4.66
CA GLN A 309 -10.51 1.99 4.63
C GLN A 309 -10.32 2.47 3.20
N SER A 310 -10.40 3.78 2.98
CA SER A 310 -9.96 4.39 1.71
C SER A 310 -8.44 4.30 1.57
N VAL A 311 -7.97 4.51 0.35
CA VAL A 311 -6.54 4.65 0.04
C VAL A 311 -5.89 5.72 0.93
N LYS A 312 -6.58 6.85 1.11
CA LYS A 312 -6.07 7.96 1.91
C LYS A 312 -5.93 7.57 3.38
N GLU A 313 -6.97 6.98 3.96
CA GLU A 313 -6.94 6.56 5.37
C GLU A 313 -5.88 5.48 5.63
N ALA A 314 -5.65 4.59 4.67
CA ALA A 314 -4.68 3.51 4.79
C ALA A 314 -3.25 4.00 5.03
N ILE A 315 -2.82 5.03 4.31
CA ILE A 315 -1.42 5.45 4.31
C ILE A 315 -1.14 6.76 5.06
N THR A 316 -2.19 7.48 5.46
CA THR A 316 -2.08 8.70 6.26
C THR A 316 -2.37 8.44 7.74
N LEU A 317 -2.30 9.48 8.57
CA LEU A 317 -2.58 9.40 10.01
C LEU A 317 -3.89 8.64 10.27
N MET A 318 -3.81 7.62 11.13
CA MET A 318 -4.94 6.78 11.51
C MET A 318 -6.09 7.65 12.04
N THR A 319 -7.25 7.53 11.41
CA THR A 319 -8.43 8.27 11.83
C THR A 319 -9.01 7.64 13.10
N LYS A 320 -9.73 8.45 13.88
CA LYS A 320 -10.44 7.96 15.07
C LYS A 320 -11.46 6.86 14.72
N GLU A 321 -12.11 6.98 13.57
CA GLU A 321 -13.08 6.00 13.08
C GLU A 321 -12.47 4.60 12.89
N ILE A 322 -11.20 4.51 12.48
CA ILE A 322 -10.47 3.24 12.36
C ILE A 322 -9.96 2.78 13.73
N ALA A 323 -9.34 3.68 14.50
CA ALA A 323 -8.78 3.35 15.81
C ALA A 323 -9.84 2.80 16.79
N ASP A 324 -11.04 3.40 16.82
CA ASP A 324 -12.15 3.00 17.68
C ASP A 324 -12.68 1.58 17.35
N LYS A 325 -12.28 0.98 16.22
CA LYS A 325 -12.64 -0.40 15.85
C LYS A 325 -11.76 -1.46 16.49
N ALA A 326 -10.61 -1.11 17.07
CA ALA A 326 -9.67 -2.08 17.61
C ALA A 326 -10.32 -3.05 18.62
N GLU A 327 -11.11 -2.53 19.58
CA GLU A 327 -11.81 -3.36 20.57
C GLU A 327 -12.91 -4.23 19.95
N ASN A 328 -13.60 -3.74 18.91
CA ASN A 328 -14.58 -4.53 18.19
C ASN A 328 -13.91 -5.69 17.43
N VAL A 329 -12.79 -5.42 16.76
CA VAL A 329 -12.00 -6.43 16.04
C VAL A 329 -11.46 -7.48 17.01
N LYS A 330 -10.91 -7.06 18.15
CA LYS A 330 -10.46 -7.97 19.21
C LYS A 330 -11.57 -8.90 19.70
N THR A 331 -12.78 -8.36 19.89
CA THR A 331 -13.95 -9.17 20.27
C THR A 331 -14.25 -10.21 19.19
N GLN A 332 -14.26 -9.81 17.92
CA GLN A 332 -14.48 -10.73 16.79
C GLN A 332 -13.38 -11.79 16.64
N VAL A 333 -12.12 -11.46 16.95
CA VAL A 333 -11.02 -12.44 17.01
C VAL A 333 -11.33 -13.51 18.05
N HIS A 334 -11.77 -13.10 19.24
CA HIS A 334 -12.14 -14.03 20.30
C HIS A 334 -13.33 -14.93 19.91
N GLU A 335 -14.38 -14.37 19.31
CA GLU A 335 -15.52 -15.13 18.79
C GLU A 335 -15.07 -16.15 17.74
N MET A 336 -14.27 -15.72 16.76
CA MET A 336 -13.75 -16.57 15.70
C MET A 336 -12.88 -17.72 16.22
N ILE A 337 -12.08 -17.48 17.28
CA ILE A 337 -11.34 -18.54 17.96
C ILE A 337 -12.29 -19.50 18.66
N THR A 338 -13.28 -18.98 19.40
CA THR A 338 -14.22 -19.81 20.17
C THR A 338 -15.08 -20.69 19.26
N ASP A 339 -15.54 -20.18 18.13
CA ASP A 339 -16.41 -20.89 17.18
C ASP A 339 -15.68 -22.00 16.43
N ASN A 340 -14.36 -21.86 16.25
CA ASN A 340 -13.57 -22.75 15.41
C ASN A 340 -12.53 -23.58 16.19
N THR A 341 -12.48 -23.48 17.52
CA THR A 341 -11.55 -24.26 18.36
C THR A 341 -12.15 -24.73 19.68
N SER A 342 -11.62 -25.83 20.20
CA SER A 342 -11.92 -26.46 21.48
C SER A 342 -10.85 -26.16 22.53
N HIS A 343 -11.13 -26.45 23.80
CA HIS A 343 -10.14 -26.34 24.87
C HIS A 343 -8.87 -27.14 24.58
N GLY A 344 -7.70 -26.56 24.90
CA GLY A 344 -6.39 -27.15 24.64
C GLY A 344 -5.83 -26.95 23.23
N GLN A 345 -6.66 -26.47 22.28
CA GLN A 345 -6.19 -26.13 20.94
C GLN A 345 -5.42 -24.81 20.91
N THR A 346 -4.66 -24.62 19.83
CA THR A 346 -3.78 -23.48 19.62
C THR A 346 -4.25 -22.66 18.42
N ALA A 347 -4.38 -21.35 18.60
CA ALA A 347 -4.68 -20.40 17.52
C ALA A 347 -3.49 -19.47 17.27
N LEU A 348 -3.15 -19.25 16.00
CA LEU A 348 -2.17 -18.25 15.57
C LEU A 348 -2.92 -17.00 15.10
N VAL A 349 -2.77 -15.90 15.82
CA VAL A 349 -3.39 -14.60 15.49
C VAL A 349 -2.32 -13.67 14.93
N ILE A 350 -2.54 -13.15 13.73
CA ILE A 350 -1.56 -12.37 12.98
C ILE A 350 -2.11 -10.97 12.71
N GLY A 351 -1.43 -9.94 13.21
CA GLY A 351 -1.70 -8.54 12.90
C GLY A 351 -0.84 -8.11 11.73
N VAL A 352 -1.48 -7.90 10.57
CA VAL A 352 -0.83 -7.52 9.32
C VAL A 352 -1.01 -6.03 9.07
N GLY A 353 0.09 -5.37 8.70
CA GLY A 353 0.13 -3.95 8.40
C GLY A 353 1.39 -3.27 8.93
N ASN A 354 1.53 -1.99 8.60
CA ASN A 354 2.65 -1.17 9.04
C ASN A 354 2.56 -0.81 10.54
N THR A 355 3.66 -0.94 11.28
CA THR A 355 3.68 -0.71 12.72
C THR A 355 4.15 0.67 13.16
N LEU A 356 4.22 1.63 12.23
CA LEU A 356 4.63 3.00 12.52
C LEU A 356 3.80 3.55 13.69
N GLY A 357 4.46 4.00 14.76
CA GLY A 357 3.74 4.59 15.91
C GLY A 357 2.88 3.61 16.73
N VAL A 358 2.89 2.31 16.42
CA VAL A 358 2.12 1.27 17.11
C VAL A 358 3.07 0.32 17.85
N SER A 359 3.06 0.38 19.18
CA SER A 359 3.91 -0.47 20.06
C SER A 359 3.31 -1.85 20.35
N GLN A 360 3.97 -2.66 21.19
CA GLN A 360 3.53 -4.00 21.62
C GLN A 360 3.76 -4.32 23.10
#